data_AF-A0AAP0LD49-F1
#
_entry.id   AF-A0AAP0LD49-F1
#
_cell.length_a   1.000
_cell.length_b   1.000
_cell.length_c   1.000
_cell.angle_alpha   90.00
_cell.angle_beta   90.00
_cell.angle_gamma   90.00
#
_symmetry.space_group_name_H-M   'P 1'
#
loop_
_entity.id
_entity.type
_entity.pdbx_description
1 polymer ?
#
loop_
_entity_poly.entity_id
_entity_poly.type
_entity_poly.pdbx_seq_one_letter_code
_entity_poly.pdbx_strand_id
1 'polypeptide(L)'
;MDEERTGTGANGSYCYITRVLAALGAHTDVPVPKVFCLCTDLSVIGTDFYIMEFLEGRIFIDPKLPGVAPHKRKAIYSATAETLASLHRVNADSIGLGNYGRRDNYCKRQVS
;
A
#
# COMPACT_ATOMS: atom_id res chain seq x y z
N MET A 1 -1.55 -40.78 14.90
CA MET A 1 -1.07 -40.80 13.50
C MET A 1 -1.12 -39.36 13.05
N ASP A 2 -0.12 -38.66 13.56
CA ASP A 2 0.07 -37.24 13.52
C ASP A 2 0.72 -36.91 12.19
N GLU A 3 0.10 -36.03 11.42
CA GLU A 3 0.74 -35.43 10.24
C GLU A 3 0.91 -33.93 10.52
N GLU A 4 2.18 -33.58 10.66
CA GLU A 4 2.73 -32.28 11.02
C GLU A 4 2.23 -31.16 10.10
N ARG A 5 1.51 -30.22 10.70
CA ARG A 5 1.29 -28.88 10.13
C ARG A 5 2.39 -27.95 10.66
N THR A 6 3.62 -28.17 10.21
CA THR A 6 4.77 -27.29 10.49
C THR A 6 4.84 -26.20 9.42
N GLY A 7 4.70 -24.95 9.84
CA GLY A 7 4.70 -23.78 8.96
C GLY A 7 4.11 -22.56 9.63
N THR A 8 4.76 -22.12 10.71
CA THR A 8 4.45 -20.98 11.58
C THR A 8 4.10 -19.72 10.79
N GLY A 9 3.02 -19.05 11.21
CA GLY A 9 2.32 -18.02 10.46
C GLY A 9 3.12 -16.75 10.21
N ALA A 10 3.14 -16.33 8.94
CA ALA A 10 3.40 -14.96 8.58
C ALA A 10 2.32 -14.08 9.23
N ASN A 11 2.72 -13.06 9.97
CA ASN A 11 1.79 -12.01 10.35
C ASN A 11 1.40 -11.28 9.05
N GLY A 12 0.24 -11.64 8.48
CA GLY A 12 -0.09 -11.37 7.08
C GLY A 12 0.01 -9.91 6.65
N SER A 13 -0.07 -8.95 7.57
CA SER A 13 -0.05 -7.50 7.32
C SER A 13 1.13 -7.03 6.47
N TYR A 14 2.37 -7.51 6.73
CA TYR A 14 3.55 -7.08 5.96
C TYR A 14 3.55 -7.65 4.54
N CYS A 15 3.13 -8.89 4.37
CA CYS A 15 2.96 -9.50 3.06
C CYS A 15 1.90 -8.76 2.23
N TYR A 16 0.81 -8.30 2.86
CA TYR A 16 -0.21 -7.50 2.18
C TYR A 16 0.33 -6.15 1.68
N ILE A 17 1.03 -5.39 2.52
CA ILE A 17 1.51 -4.06 2.12
C ILE A 17 2.56 -4.14 1.02
N THR A 18 3.53 -5.05 1.13
CA THR A 18 4.58 -5.21 0.11
C THR A 18 4.00 -5.67 -1.22
N ARG A 19 2.97 -6.53 -1.19
CA ARG A 19 2.31 -7.01 -2.40
C ARG A 19 1.60 -5.89 -3.15
N VAL A 20 0.89 -5.00 -2.45
CA VAL A 20 0.22 -3.85 -3.08
C VAL A 20 1.24 -2.85 -3.63
N LEU A 21 2.24 -2.48 -2.83
CA LEU A 21 3.26 -1.51 -3.24
C LEU A 21 4.06 -2.03 -4.44
N ALA A 22 4.47 -3.30 -4.44
CA ALA A 22 5.18 -3.90 -5.57
C ALA A 22 4.31 -3.96 -6.84
N ALA A 23 3.03 -4.35 -6.72
CA ALA A 23 2.12 -4.43 -7.87
C ALA A 23 1.84 -3.05 -8.49
N LEU A 24 1.59 -2.03 -7.65
CA LEU A 24 1.39 -0.66 -8.11
C LEU A 24 2.66 -0.10 -8.78
N GLY A 25 3.82 -0.25 -8.14
CA GLY A 25 5.07 0.30 -8.66
C GLY A 25 5.60 -0.39 -9.92
N ALA A 26 5.25 -1.65 -10.15
CA ALA A 26 5.69 -2.40 -11.34
C ALA A 26 4.79 -2.20 -12.57
N HIS A 27 3.52 -1.86 -12.37
CA HIS A 27 2.50 -1.96 -13.43
C HIS A 27 1.67 -0.69 -13.64
N THR A 28 1.90 0.38 -12.87
CA THR A 28 1.07 1.59 -12.92
C THR A 28 1.91 2.86 -12.72
N ASP A 29 1.31 4.01 -13.04
CA ASP A 29 1.90 5.34 -12.77
C ASP A 29 1.53 5.87 -11.38
N VAL A 30 0.97 5.05 -10.50
CA VAL A 30 0.64 5.48 -9.13
C VAL A 30 1.95 5.68 -8.37
N PRO A 31 2.21 6.88 -7.82
CA PRO A 31 3.46 7.14 -7.09
C PRO A 31 3.48 6.35 -5.79
N VAL A 32 4.33 5.33 -5.73
CA VAL A 32 4.58 4.49 -4.55
C VAL A 32 6.09 4.28 -4.37
N PRO A 33 6.59 4.12 -3.13
CA PRO A 33 8.00 3.80 -2.91
C PRO A 33 8.33 2.42 -3.50
N LYS A 34 9.53 2.29 -4.06
CA LYS A 34 10.01 0.99 -4.55
C LYS A 34 10.22 0.03 -3.38
N VAL A 35 9.61 -1.16 -3.45
CA VAL A 35 9.90 -2.25 -2.50
C VAL A 35 11.15 -3.00 -2.97
N PHE A 36 12.11 -3.19 -2.07
CA PHE A 36 13.33 -3.95 -2.35
C PHE A 36 13.23 -5.42 -1.95
N CYS A 37 12.69 -5.71 -0.75
CA CYS A 37 12.50 -7.08 -0.30
C CYS A 37 11.47 -7.19 0.83
N LEU A 38 10.86 -8.37 0.96
CA LEU A 38 10.12 -8.85 2.13
C LEU A 38 10.91 -10.02 2.72
N CYS A 39 11.18 -9.98 4.03
CA CYS A 39 11.83 -11.05 4.76
C CYS A 39 10.86 -11.61 5.81
N THR A 40 10.49 -12.87 5.67
CA THR A 40 9.66 -13.62 6.63
C THR A 40 10.46 -14.68 7.39
N ASP A 41 11.79 -14.66 7.24
CA ASP A 41 12.68 -15.52 7.99
C ASP A 41 12.91 -14.91 9.38
N LEU A 42 12.26 -15.51 10.38
CA LEU A 42 12.35 -15.09 11.77
C LEU A 42 13.77 -15.22 12.34
N SER A 43 14.67 -15.99 11.72
CA SER A 43 16.05 -16.11 12.17
C SER A 43 16.87 -14.83 11.97
N VAL A 44 16.44 -13.94 11.07
CA VAL A 44 17.20 -12.73 10.70
C VAL A 44 17.12 -11.66 11.78
N ILE A 45 15.91 -11.29 12.23
CA ILE A 45 15.69 -10.28 13.29
C ILE A 45 14.56 -10.63 14.28
N GLY A 46 14.07 -11.87 14.28
CA GLY A 46 13.01 -12.32 15.19
C GLY A 46 11.59 -11.90 14.79
N THR A 47 11.40 -11.21 13.67
CA THR A 47 10.10 -10.77 13.18
C THR A 47 10.10 -10.55 11.66
N ASP A 48 8.93 -10.57 11.04
CA ASP A 48 8.74 -10.24 9.63
C ASP A 48 9.08 -8.76 9.38
N PHE A 49 9.79 -8.45 8.31
CA PHE A 49 10.10 -7.07 7.92
C PHE A 49 10.22 -6.91 6.40
N TYR A 50 10.19 -5.68 5.93
CA TYR A 50 10.42 -5.35 4.53
C TYR A 50 11.28 -4.09 4.40
N ILE A 51 11.96 -3.96 3.27
CA ILE A 51 12.78 -2.81 2.94
C ILE A 51 12.18 -2.13 1.70
N MET A 52 12.04 -0.81 1.76
CA MET A 52 11.55 0.01 0.67
C MET A 52 12.39 1.29 0.53
N GLU A 53 12.17 1.99 -0.57
CA GLU A 53 12.77 3.27 -0.87
C GLU A 53 12.49 4.31 0.22
N PHE A 54 13.54 5.03 0.61
CA PHE A 54 13.42 6.22 1.44
C PHE A 54 13.10 7.42 0.56
N LEU A 55 11.92 8.01 0.74
CA LEU A 55 11.49 9.20 0.02
C LEU A 55 11.71 10.43 0.89
N GLU A 56 12.64 11.29 0.48
CA GLU A 56 12.77 12.62 1.08
C GLU A 56 11.62 13.51 0.61
N GLY A 57 10.82 13.99 1.55
CA GLY A 57 9.61 14.72 1.22
C GLY A 57 8.98 15.43 2.41
N ARG A 58 7.76 15.93 2.17
CA ARG A 58 6.98 16.67 3.17
C ARG A 58 5.69 15.92 3.45
N ILE A 59 5.37 15.74 4.72
CA ILE A 59 4.12 15.13 5.17
C ILE A 59 3.20 16.26 5.64
N PHE A 60 2.08 16.46 4.95
CA PHE A 60 1.06 17.42 5.35
C PHE A 60 -0.01 16.70 6.18
N ILE A 61 0.03 16.88 7.50
CA ILE A 61 -0.93 16.25 8.42
C ILE A 61 -2.22 17.08 8.50
N ASP A 62 -2.10 18.41 8.60
CA ASP A 62 -3.26 19.31 8.64
C ASP A 62 -3.72 19.65 7.22
N PRO A 63 -4.97 19.32 6.82
CA PRO A 63 -5.51 19.68 5.52
C PRO A 63 -5.62 21.21 5.32
N LYS A 64 -5.58 22.02 6.37
CA LYS A 64 -5.53 23.49 6.23
C LYS A 64 -4.20 23.98 5.64
N LEU A 65 -3.20 23.11 5.51
CA LEU A 65 -1.87 23.39 4.97
C LEU A 65 -1.24 24.65 5.59
N PRO A 66 -1.10 24.70 6.94
CA PRO A 66 -0.46 25.84 7.60
C PRO A 66 0.97 26.03 7.06
N GLY A 67 1.39 27.29 6.89
CA GLY A 67 2.70 27.62 6.31
C GLY A 67 2.81 27.48 4.79
N VAL A 68 1.78 26.97 4.10
CA VAL A 68 1.76 26.90 2.63
C VAL A 68 1.06 28.12 2.05
N ALA A 69 1.75 28.84 1.16
CA ALA A 69 1.19 29.99 0.44
C ALA A 69 -0.07 29.59 -0.37
N PRO A 70 -1.12 30.44 -0.41
CA PRO A 70 -2.41 30.09 -1.01
C PRO A 70 -2.31 29.55 -2.46
N HIS A 71 -1.47 30.16 -3.30
CA HIS A 71 -1.29 29.74 -4.69
C HIS A 71 -0.70 28.32 -4.83
N LYS A 72 0.07 27.84 -3.84
CA LYS A 72 0.64 26.48 -3.84
C LYS A 72 -0.34 25.42 -3.34
N ARG A 73 -1.34 25.82 -2.54
CA ARG A 73 -2.35 24.88 -2.00
C ARG A 73 -3.15 24.22 -3.11
N LYS A 74 -3.53 24.99 -4.14
CA LYS A 74 -4.24 24.48 -5.31
C LYS A 74 -3.46 23.34 -5.98
N ALA A 75 -2.16 23.54 -6.23
CA ALA A 75 -1.32 22.53 -6.87
C ALA A 75 -1.21 21.25 -6.03
N ILE A 76 -1.08 21.36 -4.70
CA ILE A 76 -1.03 20.20 -3.80
C ILE A 76 -2.33 19.39 -3.91
N TYR A 77 -3.48 20.05 -3.79
CA TYR A 77 -4.78 19.37 -3.88
C TYR A 77 -5.07 18.80 -5.27
N SER A 78 -4.65 19.48 -6.34
CA SER A 78 -4.71 18.95 -7.70
C SER A 78 -3.89 17.66 -7.82
N ALA A 79 -2.65 17.65 -7.36
CA ALA A 79 -1.81 16.45 -7.37
C ALA A 79 -2.39 15.31 -6.52
N THR A 80 -3.01 15.62 -5.36
CA THR A 80 -3.72 14.62 -4.56
C THR A 80 -4.89 14.01 -5.32
N ALA A 81 -5.73 14.83 -5.96
CA ALA A 81 -6.86 14.36 -6.74
C ALA A 81 -6.42 13.53 -7.95
N GLU A 82 -5.39 13.97 -8.66
CA GLU A 82 -4.79 13.24 -9.78
C GLU A 82 -4.24 11.86 -9.36
N THR A 83 -3.55 11.82 -8.21
CA THR A 83 -3.01 10.57 -7.65
C THR A 83 -4.15 9.61 -7.27
N LEU A 84 -5.19 10.10 -6.61
CA LEU A 84 -6.37 9.31 -6.27
C LEU A 84 -7.09 8.82 -7.54
N ALA A 85 -7.22 9.65 -8.56
CA ALA A 85 -7.83 9.26 -9.83
C ALA A 85 -6.98 8.22 -10.58
N SER A 86 -5.65 8.33 -10.52
CA SER A 86 -4.73 7.31 -11.04
C SER A 86 -4.96 5.98 -10.33
N LEU A 87 -4.98 5.98 -9.00
CA LEU A 87 -5.20 4.78 -8.20
C LEU A 87 -6.56 4.13 -8.49
N HIS A 88 -7.64 4.90 -8.57
CA HIS A 88 -8.98 4.36 -8.85
C HIS A 88 -9.16 3.84 -10.27
N ARG A 89 -8.28 4.20 -11.22
CA ARG A 89 -8.30 3.68 -12.60
C ARG A 89 -7.57 2.35 -12.74
N VAL A 90 -6.78 1.95 -11.75
CA VAL A 90 -6.04 0.69 -11.78
C VAL A 90 -6.99 -0.50 -11.80
N ASN A 91 -6.82 -1.39 -12.78
CA ASN A 91 -7.49 -2.67 -12.79
C ASN A 91 -6.73 -3.65 -11.87
N ALA A 92 -7.30 -3.96 -10.71
CA ALA A 92 -6.68 -4.86 -9.73
C ALA A 92 -6.38 -6.26 -10.28
N ASP A 93 -7.18 -6.77 -11.21
CA ASP A 93 -6.94 -8.07 -11.83
C ASP A 93 -5.67 -8.07 -12.69
N SER A 94 -5.48 -7.02 -13.51
CA SER A 94 -4.36 -6.95 -14.43
C SER A 94 -3.01 -6.78 -13.74
N ILE A 95 -3.00 -6.34 -12.48
CA ILE A 95 -1.78 -6.17 -11.68
C ILE A 95 -1.60 -7.27 -10.62
N GLY A 96 -2.36 -8.38 -10.71
CA GLY A 96 -2.21 -9.52 -9.80
C GLY A 96 -2.77 -9.30 -8.39
N LEU A 97 -3.64 -8.30 -8.19
CA LEU A 97 -4.35 -8.01 -6.95
C LEU A 97 -5.81 -8.49 -6.97
N GLY A 98 -6.18 -9.33 -7.94
CA GLY A 98 -7.56 -9.77 -8.14
C GLY A 98 -8.22 -10.43 -6.92
N ASN A 99 -7.44 -11.17 -6.13
CA ASN A 99 -7.84 -11.84 -4.90
C ASN A 99 -7.36 -11.14 -3.62
N TYR A 100 -6.92 -9.87 -3.71
CA TYR A 100 -6.40 -9.13 -2.55
C TYR A 100 -7.48 -8.85 -1.49
N GLY A 101 -8.74 -8.71 -1.89
CA GLY A 101 -9.85 -8.44 -0.98
C GLY A 101 -11.21 -8.81 -1.55
N ARG A 102 -12.24 -8.74 -0.69
CA ARG A 102 -13.61 -9.09 -1.06
C ARG A 102 -14.29 -7.95 -1.82
N ARG A 103 -14.66 -8.20 -3.08
CA ARG A 103 -15.25 -7.22 -4.01
C ARG A 103 -16.68 -6.82 -3.66
N ASP A 104 -17.54 -7.80 -3.43
CA ASP A 104 -18.99 -7.56 -3.46
C ASP A 104 -19.50 -6.91 -2.19
N ASN A 105 -20.57 -6.13 -2.24
CA ASN A 105 -21.28 -5.63 -1.06
C ASN A 105 -20.40 -4.80 -0.09
N TYR A 106 -19.40 -4.06 -0.59
CA TYR A 106 -18.56 -3.19 0.24
C TYR A 106 -19.40 -2.25 1.12
N CYS A 107 -20.32 -1.49 0.52
CA CYS A 107 -21.15 -0.52 1.26
C CYS A 107 -21.93 -1.19 2.39
N LYS A 108 -22.62 -2.31 2.10
CA LYS A 108 -23.39 -3.05 3.12
C LYS A 108 -22.55 -3.52 4.31
N ARG A 109 -21.27 -3.84 4.10
CA ARG A 109 -20.36 -4.26 5.17
C ARG A 109 -19.83 -3.10 6.02
N GLN A 110 -19.90 -1.86 5.55
CA GLN A 110 -19.26 -0.72 6.21
C GLN A 110 -20.26 0.19 6.93
N VAL A 111 -21.55 0.11 6.57
CA VAL A 111 -22.59 1.00 7.12
C VAL A 111 -23.58 0.27 8.04
N SER A 112 -23.32 -1.00 8.38
CA SER A 112 -24.17 -1.83 9.25
C SER A 112 -23.84 -1.66 10.72
#